data_AF-A0A9D3YML8-F1
#
_entry.id   AF-A0A9D3YML8-F1
#
_cell.length_a   1.000
_cell.length_b   1.000
_cell.length_c   1.000
_cell.angle_alpha   90.00
_cell.angle_beta   90.00
_cell.angle_gamma   90.00
#
_symmetry.space_group_name_H-M   'P 1'
#
loop_
_entity.id
_entity.type
_entity.pdbx_description
1 polymer ?
#
loop_
_entity_poly.entity_id
_entity_poly.type
_entity_poly.pdbx_seq_one_letter_code
_entity_poly.pdbx_strand_id
1 'polypeptide(L)'
;MASTSEAIVELEELLPTAIPEQDDTGQNSETQLTTNRSTITDTFETFANRQNTEPNQAELLGEDTLSKLTSDEGTRQNIIKELIDTEDEHVRFLKILNEHFYTPMKREDWINRDFIQLLFPNLETIIHFHETLWERMKERREERGVECTVGDILVQT
;
A
#
# COMPACT_ATOMS: atom_id res chain seq x y z
N MET A 1 -33.68 -61.96 8.32
CA MET A 1 -34.69 -62.29 7.28
C MET A 1 -35.61 -61.08 7.18
N ALA A 2 -35.84 -60.39 6.07
CA ALA A 2 -35.58 -60.64 4.67
C ALA A 2 -35.07 -59.34 3.98
N SER A 3 -34.43 -59.53 2.83
CA SER A 3 -33.93 -58.53 1.89
C SER A 3 -34.93 -58.35 0.74
N THR A 4 -35.03 -57.15 0.16
CA THR A 4 -35.33 -56.79 -1.26
C THR A 4 -35.35 -55.25 -1.35
N SER A 5 -34.44 -54.55 -2.06
CA SER A 5 -34.43 -54.22 -3.52
C SER A 5 -35.71 -53.46 -3.95
N GLU A 6 -35.77 -52.34 -4.67
CA GLU A 6 -34.93 -51.57 -5.61
C GLU A 6 -35.67 -50.21 -5.82
N ALA A 7 -34.98 -49.06 -5.86
CA ALA A 7 -34.72 -48.22 -7.04
C ALA A 7 -35.81 -47.18 -7.44
N ILE A 8 -35.33 -46.06 -8.04
CA ILE A 8 -36.03 -45.13 -8.95
C ILE A 8 -36.88 -44.05 -8.21
N VAL A 9 -36.79 -42.72 -8.42
CA VAL A 9 -36.18 -41.87 -9.47
C VAL A 9 -36.36 -40.37 -9.08
N GLU A 10 -35.41 -39.52 -9.49
CA GLU A 10 -35.63 -38.20 -10.11
C GLU A 10 -36.50 -37.16 -9.36
N LEU A 11 -35.85 -36.22 -8.67
CA LEU A 11 -36.40 -34.87 -8.41
C LEU A 11 -35.49 -33.83 -9.07
N GLU A 12 -35.27 -34.04 -10.37
CA GLU A 12 -34.66 -33.08 -11.30
C GLU A 12 -35.77 -32.56 -12.22
N GLU A 13 -36.70 -31.80 -11.64
CA GLU A 13 -37.77 -31.07 -12.34
C GLU A 13 -38.02 -29.83 -11.47
N LEU A 14 -37.59 -28.62 -11.82
CA LEU A 14 -38.09 -27.84 -12.94
C LEU A 14 -37.10 -26.69 -13.21
N LEU A 15 -36.28 -26.81 -14.25
CA LEU A 15 -35.77 -25.64 -14.96
C LEU A 15 -36.69 -25.41 -16.17
N PRO A 16 -37.47 -24.32 -16.22
CA PRO A 16 -38.13 -23.94 -17.45
C PRO A 16 -37.10 -23.38 -18.44
N THR A 17 -36.97 -24.13 -19.52
CA THR A 17 -36.47 -23.80 -20.86
C THR A 17 -36.63 -22.32 -21.29
N ALA A 18 -35.53 -21.78 -21.81
CA ALA A 18 -35.36 -20.75 -22.83
C ALA A 18 -36.34 -19.53 -22.85
N ILE A 19 -35.77 -18.34 -22.68
CA ILE A 19 -36.34 -17.05 -23.13
C ILE A 19 -35.23 -16.29 -23.91
N PRO A 20 -35.56 -15.61 -25.02
CA PRO A 20 -34.80 -15.61 -26.27
C PRO A 20 -33.76 -14.49 -26.40
N GLU A 21 -32.85 -14.64 -27.36
CA GLU A 21 -32.03 -13.54 -27.91
C GLU A 21 -32.94 -12.39 -28.36
N GLN A 22 -32.82 -11.24 -27.70
CA GLN A 22 -33.21 -9.94 -28.24
C GLN A 22 -32.05 -8.96 -28.04
N ASP A 23 -31.45 -8.59 -29.17
CA ASP A 23 -30.64 -7.40 -29.37
C ASP A 23 -31.53 -6.16 -29.21
N ASP A 24 -31.29 -5.30 -28.21
CA ASP A 24 -31.31 -3.84 -28.38
C ASP A 24 -30.80 -3.11 -27.12
N THR A 25 -30.05 -2.06 -27.39
CA THR A 25 -29.48 -1.04 -26.52
C THR A 25 -30.37 -0.53 -25.37
N GLY A 26 -29.77 -0.41 -24.18
CA GLY A 26 -30.38 0.28 -23.04
C GLY A 26 -29.48 0.33 -21.82
N GLN A 27 -28.86 1.50 -21.59
CA GLN A 27 -28.06 1.83 -20.41
C GLN A 27 -28.88 1.65 -19.12
N ASN A 28 -28.33 0.99 -18.08
CA ASN A 28 -28.14 1.52 -16.71
C ASN A 28 -28.04 0.44 -15.59
N SER A 29 -27.12 0.68 -14.64
CA SER A 29 -27.17 0.24 -13.22
C SER A 29 -26.45 -1.04 -12.76
N GLU A 30 -25.19 -1.29 -13.14
CA GLU A 30 -24.33 -2.26 -12.41
C GLU A 30 -22.96 -1.71 -11.95
N THR A 31 -22.68 -0.41 -12.13
CA THR A 31 -21.32 0.12 -11.94
C THR A 31 -21.19 1.03 -10.72
N GLN A 32 -21.51 0.57 -9.50
CA GLN A 32 -21.18 1.36 -8.28
C GLN A 32 -20.67 0.57 -7.06
N LEU A 33 -20.28 -0.71 -7.20
CA LEU A 33 -19.65 -1.45 -6.08
C LEU A 33 -18.29 -2.10 -6.41
N THR A 34 -17.82 -2.04 -7.65
CA THR A 34 -16.57 -2.70 -8.10
C THR A 34 -15.44 -1.73 -8.41
N THR A 35 -15.75 -0.45 -8.68
CA THR A 35 -14.78 0.58 -9.06
C THR A 35 -13.79 0.94 -7.94
N ASN A 36 -14.23 0.87 -6.67
CA ASN A 36 -13.38 1.23 -5.53
C ASN A 36 -12.41 0.10 -5.12
N ARG A 37 -12.68 -1.15 -5.53
CA ARG A 37 -11.81 -2.29 -5.17
C ARG A 37 -10.55 -2.33 -6.03
N SER A 38 -10.65 -1.97 -7.30
CA SER A 38 -9.51 -2.00 -8.24
C SER A 38 -8.43 -1.01 -7.82
N THR A 39 -8.77 0.23 -7.46
CA THR A 39 -7.77 1.26 -7.14
C THR A 39 -6.93 0.90 -5.92
N ILE A 40 -7.54 0.36 -4.87
CA ILE A 40 -6.80 0.03 -3.63
C ILE A 40 -5.83 -1.13 -3.87
N THR A 41 -6.28 -2.19 -4.56
CA THR A 41 -5.42 -3.33 -4.88
C THR A 41 -4.31 -2.92 -5.83
N ASP A 42 -4.59 -2.10 -6.84
CA ASP A 42 -3.59 -1.62 -7.81
C ASP A 42 -2.52 -0.76 -7.12
N THR A 43 -2.93 0.10 -6.18
CA THR A 43 -1.98 0.92 -5.43
C THR A 43 -1.12 0.02 -4.53
N PHE A 44 -1.74 -0.88 -3.75
CA PHE A 44 -1.03 -1.81 -2.85
C PHE A 44 -0.09 -2.78 -3.58
N GLU A 45 -0.49 -3.29 -4.75
CA GLU A 45 0.36 -4.11 -5.62
C GLU A 45 1.52 -3.30 -6.21
N THR A 46 1.28 -2.05 -6.62
CA THR A 46 2.35 -1.14 -7.05
C THR A 46 3.35 -0.84 -5.93
N PHE A 47 2.91 -0.81 -4.66
CA PHE A 47 3.79 -0.70 -3.50
C PHE A 47 4.57 -1.99 -3.24
N ALA A 48 3.89 -3.13 -3.14
CA ALA A 48 4.51 -4.43 -2.87
C ALA A 48 5.56 -4.82 -3.93
N ASN A 49 5.33 -4.44 -5.19
CA ASN A 49 6.26 -4.70 -6.28
C ASN A 49 7.53 -3.85 -6.23
N ARG A 50 7.56 -2.70 -5.52
CA ARG A 50 8.79 -1.91 -5.34
C ARG A 50 9.75 -2.53 -4.33
N GLN A 51 9.24 -3.24 -3.33
CA GLN A 51 10.05 -3.89 -2.28
C GLN A 51 10.77 -5.16 -2.75
N ASN A 52 10.37 -5.74 -3.89
CA ASN A 52 10.95 -6.99 -4.42
C ASN A 52 12.19 -6.79 -5.30
N THR A 53 12.71 -5.57 -5.38
CA THR A 53 13.98 -5.29 -6.06
C THR A 53 14.98 -4.93 -4.99
N GLU A 54 15.76 -5.90 -4.50
CA GLU A 54 17.07 -5.62 -3.90
C GLU A 54 17.82 -4.76 -4.93
N PRO A 55 17.97 -3.44 -4.75
CA PRO A 55 18.63 -2.65 -5.75
C PRO A 55 20.10 -3.06 -5.68
N ASN A 56 20.61 -3.64 -6.77
CA ASN A 56 22.01 -3.99 -6.88
C ASN A 56 22.81 -2.66 -6.78
N GLN A 57 23.36 -2.40 -5.60
CA GLN A 57 23.71 -1.05 -5.12
C GLN A 57 24.82 -0.38 -5.93
N ALA A 58 25.57 -1.16 -6.73
CA ALA A 58 26.59 -0.68 -7.65
C ALA A 58 26.01 0.20 -8.78
N GLU A 59 24.75 -0.01 -9.18
CA GLU A 59 24.18 0.65 -10.36
C GLU A 59 23.65 2.07 -10.07
N LEU A 60 23.25 2.36 -8.82
CA LEU A 60 22.56 3.60 -8.49
C LEU A 60 23.49 4.77 -8.10
N LEU A 61 24.74 4.48 -7.71
CA LEU A 61 25.68 5.50 -7.24
C LEU A 61 26.73 5.88 -8.28
N GLY A 62 26.83 5.14 -9.38
CA GLY A 62 27.92 5.27 -10.34
C GLY A 62 29.25 4.88 -9.70
N GLU A 63 29.91 3.89 -10.27
CA GLU A 63 31.26 3.40 -9.89
C GLU A 63 32.25 4.56 -9.61
N ASP A 64 32.07 5.69 -10.28
CA ASP A 64 32.91 6.89 -10.23
C ASP A 64 32.81 7.70 -8.92
N THR A 65 31.74 7.55 -8.12
CA THR A 65 31.57 8.27 -6.85
C THR A 65 32.05 7.46 -5.65
N LEU A 66 31.87 6.13 -5.68
CA LEU A 66 32.36 5.21 -4.66
C LEU A 66 33.89 5.20 -4.61
N SER A 67 34.53 5.41 -5.77
CA SER A 67 35.99 5.48 -5.93
C SER A 67 36.66 6.64 -5.19
N LYS A 68 35.90 7.64 -4.72
CA LYS A 68 36.42 8.84 -4.03
C LYS A 68 36.24 8.82 -2.51
N LEU A 69 35.51 7.85 -1.97
CA LEU A 69 35.24 7.73 -0.55
C LEU A 69 35.97 6.52 0.02
N THR A 70 36.40 6.62 1.28
CA THR A 70 36.79 5.43 2.05
C THR A 70 35.61 4.46 2.10
N SER A 71 35.86 3.15 2.04
CA SER A 71 34.81 2.11 2.05
C SER A 71 33.72 2.36 3.11
N ASP A 72 34.12 2.82 4.31
CA ASP A 72 33.22 3.10 5.43
C ASP A 72 32.26 4.28 5.16
N GLU A 73 32.72 5.32 4.46
CA GLU A 73 31.88 6.48 4.14
C GLU A 73 30.89 6.16 3.01
N GLY A 74 31.30 5.32 2.05
CA GLY A 74 30.38 4.78 1.04
C GLY A 74 29.23 4.00 1.69
N THR A 75 29.54 3.09 2.64
CA THR A 75 28.52 2.36 3.39
C THR A 75 27.61 3.28 4.20
N ARG A 76 28.16 4.33 4.84
CA ARG A 76 27.37 5.30 5.59
C ARG A 76 26.34 6.02 4.70
N GLN A 77 26.76 6.47 3.52
CA GLN A 77 25.87 7.14 2.57
C GLN A 77 24.79 6.20 2.03
N ASN A 78 25.09 4.90 1.88
CA ASN A 78 24.10 3.89 1.50
C ASN A 78 23.03 3.75 2.56
N ILE A 79 23.42 3.62 3.83
CA ILE A 79 22.49 3.50 4.95
C ILE A 79 21.59 4.75 5.04
N ILE A 80 22.16 5.95 4.86
CA ILE A 80 21.37 7.20 4.90
C ILE A 80 20.37 7.24 3.73
N LYS A 81 20.81 6.83 2.54
CA LYS A 81 19.92 6.77 1.38
C LYS A 81 18.77 5.78 1.62
N GLU A 82 19.07 4.58 2.09
CA GLU A 82 18.08 3.56 2.41
C GLU A 82 17.11 4.04 3.47
N LEU A 83 17.60 4.72 4.52
CA LEU A 83 16.76 5.33 5.55
C LEU A 83 15.76 6.34 4.95
N ILE A 84 16.21 7.21 4.05
CA ILE A 84 15.33 8.20 3.40
C ILE A 84 14.30 7.52 2.50
N ASP A 85 14.71 6.54 1.71
CA ASP A 85 13.82 5.85 0.76
C ASP A 85 12.77 5.01 1.49
N THR A 86 13.17 4.29 2.55
CA THR A 86 12.26 3.48 3.36
C THR A 86 11.29 4.36 4.16
N GLU A 87 11.74 5.53 4.61
CA GLU A 87 10.87 6.51 5.28
C GLU A 87 9.84 7.14 4.31
N ASP A 88 10.23 7.47 3.07
CA ASP A 88 9.28 7.92 2.03
C ASP A 88 8.17 6.89 1.85
N GLU A 89 8.57 5.62 1.76
CA GLU A 89 7.64 4.52 1.62
C GLU A 89 6.72 4.41 2.84
N HIS A 90 7.26 4.54 4.04
CA HIS A 90 6.50 4.51 5.27
C HIS A 90 5.45 5.62 5.33
N VAL A 91 5.82 6.86 5.01
CA VAL A 91 4.90 8.00 4.93
C VAL A 91 3.77 7.73 3.93
N ARG A 92 4.10 7.18 2.75
CA ARG A 92 3.09 6.82 1.74
C ARG A 92 2.11 5.76 2.28
N PHE A 93 2.59 4.74 3.01
CA PHE A 93 1.71 3.77 3.65
C PHE A 93 0.78 4.40 4.68
N LEU A 94 1.29 5.28 5.53
CA LEU A 94 0.48 5.96 6.53
C LEU A 94 -0.59 6.86 5.86
N LYS A 95 -0.30 7.50 4.73
CA LYS A 95 -1.27 8.27 3.94
C LYS A 95 -2.39 7.40 3.37
N ILE A 96 -2.06 6.25 2.79
CA ILE A 96 -3.08 5.30 2.28
C ILE A 96 -3.95 4.83 3.44
N LEU A 97 -3.33 4.48 4.57
CA LEU A 97 -4.04 4.08 5.77
C LEU A 97 -5.04 5.18 6.20
N ASN A 98 -4.61 6.43 6.17
CA ASN A 98 -5.45 7.57 6.50
C ASN A 98 -6.59 7.81 5.50
N GLU A 99 -6.30 7.77 4.20
CA GLU A 99 -7.24 8.10 3.14
C GLU A 99 -8.27 7.00 2.88
N HIS A 100 -7.88 5.74 2.98
CA HIS A 100 -8.71 4.60 2.56
C HIS A 100 -9.35 3.85 3.73
N PHE A 101 -8.82 4.02 4.95
CA PHE A 101 -9.39 3.38 6.14
C PHE A 101 -9.90 4.42 7.13
N TYR A 102 -9.01 5.25 7.68
CA TYR A 102 -9.39 6.15 8.77
C TYR A 102 -10.44 7.20 8.36
N THR A 103 -10.26 7.87 7.21
CA THR A 103 -11.19 8.90 6.74
C THR A 103 -12.56 8.33 6.36
N PRO A 104 -12.67 7.23 5.59
CA PRO A 104 -13.95 6.60 5.29
C PRO A 104 -14.65 6.05 6.55
N MET A 105 -13.90 5.43 7.47
CA MET A 105 -14.45 4.95 8.75
C MET A 105 -15.03 6.09 9.58
N LYS A 106 -14.37 7.24 9.61
CA LYS A 106 -14.90 8.45 10.26
C LYS A 106 -16.11 9.04 9.53
N ARG A 107 -16.27 8.84 8.23
CA ARG A 107 -17.36 9.46 7.45
C ARG A 107 -18.65 8.67 7.51
N GLU A 108 -18.55 7.34 7.44
CA GLU A 108 -19.70 6.46 7.20
C GLU A 108 -20.40 5.97 8.48
N ASP A 109 -19.96 6.42 9.66
CA ASP A 109 -20.56 6.20 11.00
C ASP A 109 -20.91 4.73 11.37
N TRP A 110 -20.48 3.74 10.58
CA TRP A 110 -20.66 2.31 10.85
C TRP A 110 -19.78 1.79 11.99
N ILE A 111 -18.74 2.54 12.38
CA ILE A 111 -17.86 2.25 13.51
C ILE A 111 -17.98 3.40 14.52
N ASN A 112 -18.10 3.05 15.80
CA ASN A 112 -18.06 4.03 16.89
C ASN A 112 -16.74 4.83 16.84
N ARG A 113 -16.81 6.16 16.88
CA ARG A 113 -15.65 7.04 16.88
C ARG A 113 -14.66 6.74 18.01
N ASP A 114 -15.14 6.33 19.18
CA ASP A 114 -14.29 5.93 20.31
C ASP A 114 -13.43 4.73 19.94
N PHE A 115 -14.00 3.77 19.18
CA PHE A 115 -13.26 2.61 18.69
C PHE A 115 -12.27 2.98 17.59
N ILE A 116 -12.63 3.90 16.69
CA ILE A 116 -11.69 4.41 15.67
C ILE A 116 -10.48 5.08 16.34
N GLN A 117 -10.71 5.87 17.39
CA GLN A 117 -9.65 6.54 18.12
C GLN A 117 -8.76 5.56 18.92
N LEU A 118 -9.33 4.43 19.35
CA LEU A 118 -8.57 3.34 19.95
C LEU A 118 -7.73 2.56 18.92
N LEU A 119 -8.27 2.36 17.71
CA LEU A 119 -7.60 1.62 16.64
C LEU A 119 -6.47 2.44 16.00
N PHE A 120 -6.69 3.75 15.83
CA PHE A 120 -5.75 4.67 15.20
C PHE A 120 -5.45 5.87 16.12
N PRO A 121 -4.75 5.64 17.24
CA PRO A 121 -4.41 6.72 18.16
C PRO A 121 -3.43 7.68 17.49
N ASN A 122 -3.82 8.96 17.37
CA ASN A 122 -2.98 10.05 16.87
C ASN A 122 -2.39 9.81 15.45
N LEU A 123 -3.10 9.08 14.58
CA LEU A 123 -2.59 8.74 13.23
C LEU A 123 -2.15 9.98 12.44
N GLU A 124 -2.93 11.06 12.47
CA GLU A 124 -2.60 12.33 11.81
C GLU A 124 -1.29 12.93 12.34
N THR A 125 -1.05 12.87 13.64
CA THR A 125 0.20 13.35 14.27
C THR A 125 1.39 12.50 13.87
N ILE A 126 1.22 11.17 13.83
CA ILE A 126 2.28 10.24 13.42
C ILE A 126 2.64 10.51 11.95
N ILE A 127 1.66 10.63 11.06
CA ILE A 127 1.90 11.00 9.66
C ILE A 127 2.72 12.27 9.55
N HIS A 128 2.29 13.33 10.25
CA HIS A 128 2.98 14.62 10.19
C HIS A 128 4.42 14.56 10.71
N PHE A 129 4.68 13.77 11.74
CA PHE A 129 6.01 13.55 12.28
C PHE A 129 6.93 12.89 11.24
N HIS A 130 6.49 11.78 10.64
CA HIS A 130 7.25 11.04 9.65
C HIS A 130 7.46 11.86 8.36
N GLU A 131 6.46 12.65 7.94
CA GLU A 131 6.62 13.62 6.84
C GLU A 131 7.72 14.64 7.13
N THR A 132 7.68 15.26 8.31
CA THR A 132 8.67 16.27 8.71
C THR A 132 10.08 15.67 8.78
N LEU A 133 10.19 14.45 9.31
CA LEU A 133 11.45 13.72 9.39
C LEU A 133 12.02 13.46 8.01
N TRP A 134 11.20 12.88 7.12
CA TRP A 134 11.56 12.59 5.74
C TRP A 134 11.97 13.85 4.96
N GLU A 135 11.17 14.92 5.04
CA GLU A 135 11.45 16.18 4.34
C GLU A 135 12.80 16.77 4.75
N ARG A 136 13.08 16.81 6.06
CA ARG A 136 14.36 17.33 6.58
C ARG A 136 15.54 16.48 6.11
N MET A 137 15.43 15.15 6.12
CA MET A 137 16.51 14.28 5.67
C MET A 137 16.73 14.40 4.16
N LYS A 138 15.66 14.53 3.38
CA LYS A 138 15.71 14.71 1.93
C LYS A 138 16.33 16.05 1.55
N GLU A 139 15.88 17.15 2.14
CA GLU A 139 16.43 18.50 1.92
C GLU A 139 17.93 18.52 2.22
N ARG A 140 18.34 17.95 3.35
CA ARG A 140 19.76 17.85 3.73
C ARG A 140 20.60 17.09 2.71
N ARG A 141 20.06 16.02 2.14
CA ARG A 141 20.73 15.21 1.12
C ARG A 141 20.86 15.97 -0.20
N GLU A 142 19.85 16.74 -0.58
CA GLU A 142 19.89 17.61 -1.75
C GLU A 142 20.91 18.75 -1.59
N GLU A 143 21.04 19.32 -0.38
CA GLU A 143 22.01 20.40 -0.09
C GLU A 143 23.47 19.93 -0.04
N ARG A 144 23.73 18.78 0.60
CA ARG A 144 25.10 18.35 0.96
C ARG A 144 25.63 17.19 0.11
N GLY A 145 24.79 16.59 -0.73
CA GLY A 145 25.17 15.46 -1.57
C GLY A 145 25.76 14.31 -0.75
N VAL A 146 26.96 13.87 -1.13
CA VAL A 146 27.59 12.63 -0.62
C VAL A 146 28.32 12.83 0.72
N GLU A 147 28.41 14.06 1.24
CA GLU A 147 28.93 14.34 2.58
C GLU A 147 27.80 14.55 3.61
N CYS A 148 26.58 14.10 3.29
CA CYS A 148 25.42 14.38 4.13
C CYS A 148 25.52 13.67 5.49
N THR A 149 25.11 14.37 6.56
CA THR A 149 24.93 13.82 7.91
C THR A 149 23.52 14.19 8.36
N VAL A 150 22.80 13.19 8.88
CA VAL A 150 21.40 13.31 9.30
C VAL A 150 21.20 13.14 10.81
N GLY A 151 22.28 12.87 11.56
CA GLY A 151 22.19 12.58 12.99
C GLY A 151 21.61 13.73 13.84
N ASP A 152 21.83 14.98 13.44
CA ASP A 152 21.21 16.15 14.06
C ASP A 152 19.69 16.18 13.87
N ILE A 153 19.20 15.76 12.70
CA ILE A 153 17.78 15.70 12.37
C ILE A 153 17.10 14.62 13.22
N LEU A 154 17.74 13.46 13.38
CA LEU A 154 17.20 12.33 14.15
C LEU A 154 17.04 12.64 15.66
N VAL A 155 17.79 13.59 16.20
CA VAL A 155 17.72 13.95 17.64
C VAL A 155 16.73 15.08 17.91
N GLN A 156 16.43 15.90 16.89
CA GLN A 156 15.62 17.11 17.02
C GLN A 156 14.14 16.93 16.65
N THR A 157 13.80 15.79 16.05
CA THR A 157 12.43 15.49 15.63
C THR A 157 11.76 14.73 16.76
#